data_AF-A0A7V9JFW8-F1
#
_entry.id   AF-A0A7V9JFW8-F1
#
_cell.length_a   1.000
_cell.length_b   1.000
_cell.length_c   1.000
_cell.angle_alpha   90.00
_cell.angle_beta   90.00
_cell.angle_gamma   90.00
#
_symmetry.space_group_name_H-M   'P 1'
#
loop_
_entity.id
_entity.type
_entity.pdbx_description
1 polymer ?
#
loop_
_entity_poly.entity_id
_entity_poly.type
_entity_poly.pdbx_seq_one_letter_code
_entity_poly.pdbx_strand_id
1 'polypeptide(L)' 'MDCAQIERRLWEYLDGTLPPEEAAAVRAHVARCGGCGPACRCCRSFLILVARASRRQPAAPEILRGRLRVLISRES' A
#
# COMPACT_ATOMS: atom_id res chain seq x y z
N MET A 1 9.65 -14.65 10.04
CA MET A 1 10.26 -13.42 9.49
C MET A 1 10.99 -12.66 10.58
N ASP A 2 12.18 -12.18 10.26
CA ASP A 2 12.96 -11.25 11.09
C ASP A 2 12.70 -9.78 10.70
N CYS A 3 13.23 -8.84 11.49
CA CYS A 3 13.05 -7.40 11.26
C CYS A 3 13.55 -6.94 9.88
N ALA A 4 14.68 -7.48 9.40
CA ALA A 4 15.27 -7.09 8.12
C ALA A 4 14.42 -7.57 6.94
N GLN A 5 13.74 -8.72 7.08
CA GLN A 5 12.77 -9.21 6.10
C GLN A 5 11.51 -8.33 6.10
N ILE A 6 11.03 -7.90 7.28
CA ILE A 6 9.88 -6.97 7.36
C ILE A 6 10.22 -5.65 6.65
N GLU A 7 11.38 -5.06 6.91
CA GLU A 7 11.78 -3.80 6.29
C GLU A 7 11.75 -3.85 4.75
N ARG A 8 12.23 -4.96 4.16
CA ARG A 8 12.24 -5.19 2.71
C ARG A 8 10.87 -5.45 2.10
N ARG A 9 9.90 -5.92 2.90
CA ARG A 9 8.55 -6.32 2.45
C ARG A 9 7.47 -5.37 2.95
N LEU A 10 7.83 -4.33 3.69
CA LEU A 10 6.88 -3.46 4.39
C LEU A 10 5.94 -2.75 3.42
N TRP A 11 6.45 -2.30 2.28
CA TRP A 11 5.63 -1.61 1.28
C TRP A 11 4.66 -2.56 0.58
N GLU A 12 5.10 -3.73 0.13
CA GLU A 12 4.21 -4.76 -0.44
C GLU A 12 3.13 -5.20 0.56
N TYR A 13 3.48 -5.27 1.84
CA TYR A 13 2.50 -5.53 2.89
C TYR A 13 1.46 -4.41 3.01
N LEU A 14 1.90 -3.15 2.99
CA LEU A 14 1.02 -1.98 3.09
C LEU A 14 0.13 -1.80 1.84
N ASP A 15 0.67 -2.14 0.68
CA ASP A 15 -0.03 -2.08 -0.62
C ASP A 15 -0.96 -3.28 -0.83
N GLY A 16 -0.86 -4.32 0.02
CA GLY A 16 -1.70 -5.52 -0.05
C GLY A 16 -1.30 -6.49 -1.16
N THR A 17 -0.06 -6.41 -1.65
CA THR A 17 0.43 -7.23 -2.77
C THR A 17 1.19 -8.47 -2.33
N LEU A 18 1.45 -8.64 -1.02
CA LEU A 18 2.06 -9.87 -0.51
C LEU A 18 1.12 -11.08 -0.62
N PRO A 19 1.68 -12.28 -0.86
CA PRO A 19 0.96 -13.52 -0.69
C PRO A 19 0.31 -13.63 0.70
N PRO A 20 -0.86 -14.28 0.84
CA PRO A 20 -1.61 -14.32 2.11
C PRO A 20 -0.80 -14.83 3.31
N GLU A 21 0.05 -15.83 3.08
CA GLU A 21 0.94 -16.44 4.07
C GLU A 21 2.04 -15.48 4.55
N GLU A 22 2.65 -14.73 3.63
CA GLU A 22 3.65 -13.71 3.95
C GLU A 22 3.01 -12.53 4.69
N ALA A 23 1.84 -12.08 4.24
CA ALA A 23 1.09 -11.03 4.91
C ALA A 23 0.72 -11.42 6.34
N ALA A 24 0.40 -12.70 6.59
CA ALA A 24 0.16 -13.21 7.94
C ALA A 24 1.43 -13.21 8.80
N ALA A 25 2.57 -13.60 8.25
CA ALA A 25 3.87 -13.54 8.93
C ALA A 25 4.27 -12.11 9.30
N VAL A 26 4.06 -11.14 8.40
CA VAL A 26 4.29 -9.72 8.66
C VAL A 26 3.37 -9.22 9.79
N ARG A 27 2.06 -9.52 9.73
CA ARG A 27 1.10 -9.17 10.79
C ARG A 27 1.55 -9.68 12.16
N ALA A 28 1.92 -10.95 12.24
CA ALA A 28 2.34 -11.59 13.49
C ALA A 28 3.60 -10.92 14.08
N HIS A 29 4.58 -10.56 13.24
CA HIS A 29 5.80 -9.91 13.68
C HIS A 29 5.54 -8.47 14.15
N VAL A 30 4.86 -7.66 13.33
CA VAL A 30 4.58 -6.24 13.62
C VAL A 30 3.76 -6.06 14.90
N ALA A 31 2.91 -7.04 15.25
CA ALA A 31 2.14 -7.04 16.49
C ALA A 31 2.99 -7.24 17.76
N ARG A 32 4.17 -7.86 17.65
CA ARG A 32 5.00 -8.26 18.80
C ARG A 32 6.33 -7.53 18.88
N CYS A 33 6.83 -7.01 17.77
CA CYS A 33 8.13 -6.34 17.68
C CYS A 33 8.03 -4.86 18.04
N GLY A 34 8.85 -4.42 19.00
CA GLY A 34 8.90 -3.03 19.47
C GLY A 34 9.37 -2.03 18.43
N GLY A 35 10.12 -2.44 17.40
CA GLY A 35 10.60 -1.57 16.32
C GLY A 35 9.70 -1.59 15.07
N CYS A 36 9.33 -2.78 14.60
CA CYS A 36 8.58 -2.93 13.35
C CYS A 36 7.12 -2.44 13.47
N GLY A 37 6.51 -2.54 14.65
CA GLY A 37 5.19 -1.97 14.95
C GLY A 37 5.10 -0.47 14.66
N PRO A 38 5.88 0.36 15.36
CA PRO A 38 5.97 1.80 15.10
C PRO A 38 6.34 2.16 13.66
N ALA A 39 7.32 1.47 13.06
CA ALA A 39 7.72 1.73 11.68
C ALA A 39 6.57 1.52 10.69
N CYS A 40 5.83 0.41 10.80
CA CYS A 40 4.65 0.15 9.97
C CYS A 40 3.55 1.21 10.17
N ARG A 41 3.30 1.64 11.42
CA ARG A 41 2.33 2.74 11.68
C ARG A 41 2.76 4.07 11.06
N CYS A 42 4.06 4.39 11.10
CA CYS A 42 4.61 5.58 10.49
C CYS A 42 4.40 5.57 8.97
N CYS A 43 4.83 4.50 8.29
CA CYS A 43 4.65 4.32 6.84
C CYS A 43 3.17 4.37 6.44
N ARG A 44 2.28 3.74 7.21
CA ARG A 44 0.83 3.83 6.95
C ARG A 44 0.28 5.24 7.10
N SER A 45 0.75 5.99 8.09
CA SER A 45 0.37 7.40 8.28
C SER A 45 0.86 8.27 7.12
N PHE A 46 2.06 8.00 6.60
CA PHE A 46 2.59 8.65 5.40
C PHE A 46 1.70 8.38 4.17
N LEU A 47 1.30 7.12 3.92
CA LEU A 47 0.37 6.79 2.82
C LEU A 47 -0.97 7.51 2.95
N ILE A 48 -1.52 7.62 4.16
CA ILE A 48 -2.75 8.38 4.42
C ILE A 48 -2.56 9.86 4.09
N LEU A 49 -1.41 10.44 4.46
CA LEU A 49 -1.09 11.83 4.15
C LEU A 49 -0.99 12.07 2.64
N VAL A 50 -0.26 11.21 1.92
CA VAL A 50 -0.13 11.28 0.47
C VAL A 50 -1.51 11.15 -0.19
N ALA A 51 -2.31 10.17 0.21
CA ALA A 51 -3.66 9.99 -0.33
C ALA A 51 -4.55 11.24 -0.11
N ARG A 52 -4.46 11.89 1.05
CA ARG A 52 -5.19 13.14 1.33
C ARG A 52 -4.69 14.30 0.47
N ALA A 53 -3.38 14.43 0.29
CA ALA A 53 -2.79 15.45 -0.57
C ALA A 53 -3.21 15.27 -2.03
N SER A 54 -3.20 14.03 -2.53
CA SER A 54 -3.63 13.70 -3.89
C SER A 54 -5.10 14.01 -4.15
N ARG A 55 -5.98 13.90 -3.14
CA ARG A 55 -7.40 14.28 -3.29
C ARG A 55 -7.63 15.78 -3.51
N ARG A 56 -6.64 16.63 -3.20
CA ARG A 56 -6.69 18.06 -3.49
C ARG A 56 -6.27 18.39 -4.92
N GLN A 57 -5.77 17.41 -5.67
CA GLN A 57 -5.43 17.60 -7.07
C GLN A 57 -6.71 17.63 -7.91
N PRO A 58 -6.73 18.39 -9.01
CA PRO A 58 -7.84 18.37 -9.95
C PRO A 58 -8.12 16.95 -10.42
N ALA A 59 -9.40 16.60 -10.54
CA ALA A 59 -9.78 15.34 -11.15
C ALA A 59 -9.21 15.25 -12.57
N ALA A 60 -8.81 14.04 -12.98
CA ALA A 60 -8.36 13.80 -14.35
C ALA A 60 -9.41 14.30 -15.36
N PRO A 61 -8.99 14.89 -16.50
CA PRO A 61 -9.92 15.30 -17.55
C PRO A 61 -10.85 14.17 -17.98
N GLU A 62 -12.13 14.47 -18.26
CA GLU A 62 -13.11 13.44 -18.64
C GLU A 62 -12.65 12.65 -19.87
N ILE A 63 -11.99 13.31 -20.83
CA ILE A 63 -11.45 12.64 -22.01
C ILE A 63 -10.43 11.56 -21.66
N LEU A 64 -9.59 11.79 -20.63
CA LEU A 64 -8.63 10.80 -20.17
C LEU A 64 -9.33 9.67 -19.42
N ARG A 65 -10.31 9.98 -18.56
CA ARG A 65 -11.10 8.98 -17.83
C ARG A 65 -11.93 8.10 -18.77
N GLY A 66 -12.48 8.67 -19.84
CA GLY A 66 -13.20 7.93 -20.88
C GLY A 66 -12.29 6.97 -21.65
N ARG A 67 -11.10 7.44 -22.08
CA ARG A 67 -10.09 6.59 -22.74
C ARG A 67 -9.64 5.44 -21.84
N LEU A 68 -9.38 5.71 -20.56
CA LEU A 68 -8.97 4.70 -19.59
C LEU A 68 -10.04 3.62 -19.41
N ARG A 69 -11.32 4.01 -19.29
CA ARG A 69 -12.45 3.08 -19.18
C ARG A 69 -12.50 2.11 -20.36
N VAL A 70 -12.38 2.62 -21.58
CA VAL A 70 -12.38 1.79 -22.81
C VAL A 70 -11.22 0.80 -22.83
N LEU A 71 -10.03 1.19 -22.37
CA LEU A 71 -8.86 0.31 -22.33
C LEU A 71 -9.02 -0.81 -21.30
N ILE A 72 -9.44 -0.48 -20.07
CA ILE A 72 -9.64 -1.46 -18.99
C ILE A 72 -10.69 -2.51 -19.40
N SER A 73 -11.79 -2.08 -20.04
CA SER A 73 -12.84 -2.99 -20.52
C SER A 73 -12.41 -3.94 -21.65
N ARG A 74 -11.24 -3.74 -22.27
CA ARG A 74 -10.70 -4.64 -23.31
C ARG A 74 -9.77 -5.71 -22.76
N GLU A 75 -9.23 -5.50 -21.56
CA GLU A 75 -8.31 -6.44 -20.91
C GLU A 75 -9.00 -7.34 -19.87
N SER A 76 -10.30 -7.11 -19.61
CA SER A 76 -11.16 -7.95 -18.75
C SER A 76 -11.97 -8.94 -19.58
#